data_AF-A0A2D6XKS8-F1
#
_entry.id   AF-A0A2D6XKS8-F1
#
_cell.length_a   1.000
_cell.length_b   1.000
_cell.length_c   1.000
_cell.angle_alpha   90.00
_cell.angle_beta   90.00
_cell.angle_gamma   90.00
#
_symmetry.space_group_name_H-M   'P 1'
#
loop_
_entity.id
_entity.type
_entity.pdbx_description
1 polymer ?
#
loop_
_entity_poly.entity_id
_entity_poly.type
_entity_poly.pdbx_seq_one_letter_code
_entity_poly.pdbx_strand_id
1 'polypeptide(L)'
;MKQKNKKTLIGEIGVDAGMCWIGDPCYILSEDRPKEIGKDWDGFCKSLDEKGFKDKKQTAQFNYDLGHAGLGVATSTGYGDGCYPVYATFNDEGRVAKIEVEFINEKE
;
A
#
# COMPACT_ATOMS: atom_id res chain seq x y z
N MET A 1 2.14 34.19 -2.05
CA MET A 1 1.88 33.10 -3.01
C MET A 1 1.99 31.78 -2.24
N LYS A 2 0.90 31.05 -2.01
CA LYS A 2 0.95 29.74 -1.32
C LYS A 2 1.62 28.72 -2.26
N GLN A 3 2.70 28.06 -1.82
CA GLN A 3 3.35 27.00 -2.60
C GLN A 3 2.35 25.87 -2.83
N LYS A 4 1.89 25.71 -4.07
CA LYS A 4 1.10 24.54 -4.50
C LYS A 4 1.97 23.28 -4.34
N ASN A 5 1.51 22.33 -3.53
CA ASN A 5 1.75 20.88 -3.65
C ASN A 5 3.21 20.46 -3.96
N LYS A 6 4.19 20.95 -3.19
CA LYS A 6 5.56 20.45 -3.31
C LYS A 6 5.63 19.06 -2.70
N LYS A 7 5.69 18.03 -3.54
CA LYS A 7 6.02 16.67 -3.11
C LYS A 7 7.52 16.58 -2.80
N THR A 8 7.86 15.95 -1.68
CA THR A 8 9.24 15.77 -1.19
C THR A 8 9.56 14.29 -1.21
N LEU A 9 10.68 13.89 -1.83
CA LEU A 9 11.17 12.52 -1.73
C LEU A 9 11.51 12.24 -0.26
N ILE A 10 10.86 11.24 0.33
CA ILE A 10 11.06 10.87 1.74
C ILE A 10 11.76 9.52 1.90
N GLY A 11 11.90 8.76 0.83
CA GLY A 11 12.57 7.46 0.83
C GLY A 11 12.17 6.61 -0.37
N GLU A 12 12.36 5.32 -0.23
CA GLU A 12 12.06 4.31 -1.25
C GLU A 12 11.56 3.02 -0.59
N ILE A 13 10.83 2.20 -1.35
CA ILE A 13 10.44 0.84 -0.93
C ILE A 13 10.98 -0.19 -1.91
N GLY A 14 11.60 -1.24 -1.38
CA GLY A 14 11.94 -2.44 -2.13
C GLY A 14 10.73 -3.37 -2.22
N VAL A 15 10.50 -3.95 -3.38
CA VAL A 15 9.37 -4.86 -3.64
C VAL A 15 9.88 -6.14 -4.27
N ASP A 16 9.58 -7.26 -3.63
CA ASP A 16 9.90 -8.63 -4.07
C ASP A 16 8.61 -9.33 -4.55
N ALA A 17 7.57 -9.33 -3.72
CA ALA A 17 6.29 -9.98 -4.02
C ALA A 17 5.42 -9.32 -5.13
N GLY A 18 5.92 -8.27 -5.81
CA GLY A 18 5.18 -7.53 -6.83
C GLY A 18 3.99 -6.72 -6.30
N MET A 19 3.98 -6.38 -5.01
CA MET A 19 2.91 -5.60 -4.40
C MET A 19 3.40 -4.72 -3.25
N CYS A 20 2.61 -3.69 -2.94
CA CYS A 20 2.79 -2.77 -1.83
C CYS A 20 1.54 -2.77 -0.94
N TRP A 21 1.74 -2.72 0.37
CA TRP A 21 0.69 -2.59 1.37
C TRP A 21 0.67 -1.19 1.99
N ILE A 22 -0.51 -0.60 2.08
CA ILE A 22 -0.77 0.65 2.79
C ILE A 22 -1.77 0.36 3.91
N GLY A 23 -1.30 0.38 5.16
CA GLY A 23 -2.09 0.16 6.36
C GLY A 23 -1.20 0.22 7.61
N ASP A 24 -1.81 0.12 8.78
CA ASP A 24 -1.08 0.25 10.04
C ASP A 24 -0.29 -1.04 10.34
N PRO A 25 1.04 -0.95 10.52
CA PRO A 25 1.88 -2.12 10.77
C PRO A 25 1.50 -2.87 12.05
N CYS A 26 0.80 -2.26 13.02
CA CYS A 26 0.37 -2.98 14.23
C CYS A 26 -0.59 -4.13 13.93
N TYR A 27 -1.32 -4.11 12.81
CA TYR A 27 -2.19 -5.22 12.42
C TYR A 27 -1.47 -6.34 11.66
N ILE A 28 -0.27 -6.06 11.13
CA ILE A 28 0.55 -7.06 10.42
C ILE A 28 1.58 -7.69 11.35
N LEU A 29 2.15 -6.90 12.25
CA LEU A 29 3.23 -7.33 13.15
C LEU A 29 2.72 -7.87 14.49
N SER A 30 1.42 -7.75 14.77
CA SER A 30 0.82 -8.35 15.97
C SER A 30 0.73 -9.87 15.89
N GLU A 31 0.65 -10.50 17.06
CA GLU A 31 0.31 -11.92 17.18
C GLU A 31 -1.17 -12.17 16.86
N ASP A 32 -2.05 -11.24 17.27
CA ASP A 32 -3.49 -11.28 17.01
C ASP A 32 -3.84 -10.47 15.75
N ARG A 33 -3.49 -11.05 14.59
CA ARG A 33 -3.72 -10.41 13.28
C ARG A 33 -5.18 -10.53 12.87
N PRO A 34 -5.76 -9.49 12.26
CA PRO A 34 -7.08 -9.59 11.65
C PRO A 34 -7.17 -10.75 10.66
N LYS A 35 -8.30 -11.46 10.66
CA LYS A 35 -8.51 -12.70 9.91
C LYS A 35 -8.31 -12.53 8.42
N GLU A 36 -8.63 -11.34 7.91
CA GLU A 36 -8.57 -11.03 6.49
C GLU A 36 -7.15 -10.97 5.93
N ILE A 37 -6.13 -10.73 6.77
CA ILE A 37 -4.72 -10.80 6.38
C ILE A 37 -4.28 -12.25 6.20
N GLY A 38 -4.93 -13.21 6.87
CA GLY A 38 -4.48 -14.59 6.94
C GLY A 38 -3.40 -14.78 8.01
N LYS A 39 -3.08 -16.04 8.29
CA LYS A 39 -2.12 -16.43 9.33
C LYS A 39 -0.67 -16.46 8.83
N ASP A 40 -0.51 -16.60 7.52
CA ASP A 40 0.75 -16.74 6.83
C ASP A 40 0.66 -16.12 5.42
N TRP A 41 1.75 -16.22 4.67
CA TRP A 41 1.85 -15.69 3.32
C TRP A 41 0.86 -16.32 2.34
N ASP A 42 0.59 -17.62 2.46
CA ASP A 42 -0.36 -18.33 1.59
C ASP A 42 -1.79 -17.86 1.85
N GLY A 43 -2.16 -17.73 3.13
CA GLY A 43 -3.45 -17.17 3.54
C GLY A 43 -3.65 -15.74 3.03
N PHE A 44 -2.60 -14.92 3.07
CA PHE A 44 -2.64 -13.57 2.51
C PHE A 44 -2.83 -13.59 0.98
N CYS A 45 -2.08 -14.41 0.25
CA CYS A 45 -2.22 -14.57 -1.20
C CYS A 45 -3.62 -15.04 -1.58
N LYS A 46 -4.19 -16.00 -0.84
CA LYS A 46 -5.55 -16.47 -1.05
C LYS A 46 -6.58 -15.36 -0.84
N SER A 47 -6.44 -14.56 0.22
CA SER A 47 -7.30 -13.40 0.48
C SER A 47 -7.26 -12.38 -0.67
N LEU A 48 -6.09 -12.14 -1.27
CA LEU A 48 -5.95 -11.30 -2.46
C LEU A 48 -6.66 -11.88 -3.69
N ASP A 49 -6.49 -13.17 -3.93
CA ASP A 49 -7.11 -13.86 -5.08
C ASP A 49 -8.64 -13.83 -4.97
N GLU A 50 -9.20 -14.09 -3.79
CA GLU A 50 -10.64 -13.99 -3.52
C GLU A 50 -11.19 -12.58 -3.77
N LYS A 51 -10.35 -11.55 -3.64
CA LYS A 51 -10.69 -10.14 -3.94
C LYS A 51 -10.56 -9.78 -5.42
N GLY A 52 -10.06 -10.70 -6.25
CA GLY A 52 -9.85 -10.51 -7.68
C GLY A 52 -8.61 -9.67 -8.01
N PHE A 53 -7.58 -9.71 -7.14
CA PHE A 53 -6.36 -8.93 -7.30
C PHE A 53 -5.63 -9.27 -8.62
N LYS A 54 -5.48 -10.56 -8.94
CA LYS A 54 -4.84 -11.05 -10.17
C LYS A 54 -5.67 -10.84 -11.44
N ASP A 55 -7.00 -10.79 -11.32
CA ASP A 55 -7.88 -10.94 -12.47
C ASP A 55 -8.34 -9.65 -13.13
N LYS A 56 -8.06 -8.45 -12.57
CA LYS A 56 -8.30 -7.13 -13.21
C LYS A 56 -8.02 -5.91 -12.33
N LYS A 57 -8.12 -6.02 -11.00
CA LYS A 57 -8.20 -4.84 -10.13
C LYS A 57 -6.85 -4.24 -9.75
N GLN A 58 -5.78 -5.05 -9.74
CA GLN A 58 -4.43 -4.66 -9.30
C GLN A 58 -4.38 -4.00 -7.91
N THR A 59 -5.49 -4.00 -7.18
CA THR A 59 -5.69 -3.35 -5.89
C THR A 59 -6.73 -4.13 -5.11
N ALA A 60 -6.60 -4.14 -3.78
CA ALA A 60 -7.54 -4.85 -2.90
C ALA A 60 -7.69 -4.09 -1.57
N GLN A 61 -8.94 -3.80 -1.19
CA GLN A 61 -9.30 -3.31 0.14
C GLN A 61 -9.44 -4.49 1.10
N PHE A 62 -8.84 -4.35 2.29
CA PHE A 62 -8.99 -5.27 3.41
C PHE A 62 -9.85 -4.63 4.50
N ASN A 63 -10.74 -5.40 5.10
CA ASN A 63 -11.61 -4.96 6.17
C ASN A 63 -11.10 -5.45 7.53
N TYR A 64 -11.53 -4.76 8.58
CA TYR A 64 -11.39 -5.26 9.94
C TYR A 64 -12.31 -6.47 10.17
N ASP A 65 -12.06 -7.23 11.23
CA ASP A 65 -12.87 -8.41 11.60
C ASP A 65 -14.38 -8.12 11.77
N LEU A 66 -14.75 -6.87 12.06
CA LEU A 66 -16.14 -6.40 12.12
C LEU A 66 -16.76 -6.13 10.74
N GLY A 67 -16.02 -6.39 9.65
CA GLY A 67 -16.48 -6.33 8.27
C GLY A 67 -16.43 -4.96 7.59
N HIS A 68 -15.95 -3.91 8.27
CA HIS A 68 -15.84 -2.56 7.69
C HIS A 68 -14.42 -2.28 7.17
N ALA A 69 -14.34 -1.48 6.10
CA ALA A 69 -13.08 -1.11 5.45
C ALA A 69 -12.14 -0.30 6.36
N GLY A 70 -10.85 -0.35 6.03
CA GLY A 70 -9.82 0.49 6.65
C GLY A 70 -8.66 -0.28 7.28
N LEU A 71 -8.64 -1.62 7.20
CA LEU A 71 -7.49 -2.39 7.68
C LEU A 71 -6.24 -2.11 6.83
N GLY A 72 -6.43 -2.06 5.52
CA GLY A 72 -5.42 -1.56 4.60
C GLY A 72 -5.76 -1.86 3.16
N VAL A 73 -4.85 -1.45 2.28
CA VAL A 73 -4.97 -1.60 0.83
C VAL A 73 -3.71 -2.26 0.31
N ALA A 74 -3.86 -3.34 -0.44
CA ALA A 74 -2.78 -3.89 -1.27
C ALA A 74 -2.89 -3.31 -2.68
N THR A 75 -1.76 -3.02 -3.31
CA THR A 75 -1.67 -2.61 -4.72
C THR A 75 -0.54 -3.34 -5.42
N SER A 76 -0.75 -3.71 -6.68
CA SER A 76 0.31 -4.15 -7.58
C SER A 76 1.29 -2.99 -7.77
N THR A 77 2.57 -3.31 -7.88
CA THR A 77 3.62 -2.36 -8.24
C THR A 77 3.90 -2.35 -9.74
N GLY A 78 3.06 -3.01 -10.53
CA GLY A 78 3.22 -3.15 -11.99
C GLY A 78 4.31 -4.16 -12.34
N TYR A 79 5.55 -3.88 -11.92
CA TYR A 79 6.71 -4.76 -12.03
C TYR A 79 7.10 -5.25 -10.62
N GLY A 80 7.57 -6.49 -10.51
CA GLY A 80 8.22 -7.00 -9.28
C GLY A 80 9.70 -6.64 -9.25
N ASP A 81 10.37 -6.96 -8.14
CA ASP A 81 11.83 -6.89 -7.98
C ASP A 81 12.44 -5.51 -8.27
N GLY A 82 11.86 -4.46 -7.67
CA GLY A 82 12.22 -3.07 -7.89
C GLY A 82 12.35 -2.24 -6.61
N CYS A 83 12.98 -1.07 -6.73
CA CYS A 83 13.01 -0.05 -5.68
C CYS A 83 12.26 1.20 -6.15
N TYR A 84 11.21 1.59 -5.45
CA TYR A 84 10.28 2.63 -5.88
C TYR A 84 10.33 3.85 -4.96
N PRO A 85 10.47 5.07 -5.50
CA PRO A 85 10.54 6.28 -4.69
C PRO A 85 9.19 6.60 -4.04
N VAL A 86 9.26 7.05 -2.79
CA VAL A 86 8.11 7.47 -1.98
C VAL A 86 8.19 8.97 -1.73
N TYR A 87 7.11 9.68 -2.06
CA TYR A 87 6.99 11.11 -1.87
C TYR A 87 5.92 11.45 -0.85
N ALA A 88 6.15 12.51 -0.08
CA ALA A 88 5.14 13.13 0.79
C ALA A 88 4.78 14.55 0.33
N THR A 89 3.50 14.88 0.39
CA THR A 89 3.02 16.26 0.37
C THR A 89 2.63 16.67 1.78
N PHE A 90 3.08 17.83 2.23
CA PHE A 90 2.79 18.39 3.55
C PHE A 90 1.76 19.52 3.45
N ASN A 91 0.87 19.65 4.44
CA ASN A 91 -0.07 20.76 4.53
C ASN A 91 0.60 22.05 5.07
N ASP A 92 -0.18 23.14 5.17
CA ASP A 92 0.31 24.44 5.66
C ASP A 92 0.87 24.39 7.11
N GLU A 93 0.57 23.33 7.88
CA GLU A 93 1.07 23.11 9.26
C GLU A 93 2.30 22.18 9.31
N GLY A 94 2.82 21.73 8.17
CA GLY A 94 3.94 20.78 8.10
C GLY A 94 3.55 19.33 8.43
N ARG A 95 2.26 18.98 8.42
CA ARG A 95 1.79 17.59 8.59
C ARG A 95 1.69 16.88 7.25
N VAL A 96 1.98 15.58 7.22
CA VAL A 96 1.81 14.76 6.02
C VAL A 96 0.33 14.75 5.62
N ALA A 97 0.05 15.20 4.40
CA ALA A 97 -1.28 15.28 3.82
C ALA A 97 -1.52 14.20 2.75
N LYS A 98 -0.46 13.76 2.06
CA LYS A 98 -0.52 12.73 1.01
C LYS A 98 0.80 11.98 0.92
N ILE A 99 0.73 10.68 0.67
CA ILE A 99 1.86 9.86 0.22
C ILE A 99 1.60 9.41 -1.22
N GLU A 100 2.66 9.38 -2.02
CA GLU A 100 2.67 8.86 -3.38
C GLU A 100 3.85 7.90 -3.53
N VAL A 101 3.60 6.72 -4.10
CA VAL A 101 4.66 5.80 -4.55
C VAL A 101 4.58 5.75 -6.07
N GLU A 102 5.70 6.01 -6.74
CA GLU A 102 5.74 6.03 -8.20
C GLU A 102 6.21 4.66 -8.72
N PHE A 103 5.26 3.82 -9.13
CA PHE A 103 5.54 2.46 -9.63
C PHE A 103 5.95 2.42 -11.11
N ILE A 104 5.35 3.29 -11.94
CA ILE A 104 5.61 3.38 -13.36
C ILE A 104 5.79 4.86 -13.70
N ASN A 105 6.89 5.19 -14.38
CA ASN A 105 7.10 6.53 -14.90
C ASN A 105 6.54 6.56 -16.34
N GLU A 106 5.64 7.48 -16.66
CA GLU A 106 5.02 7.61 -18.00
C GLU A 106 6.01 8.04 -19.11
N LYS A 107 7.32 8.09 -18.81
CA LYS A 107 8.39 8.61 -19.69
C LYS A 107 9.44 7.60 -20.11
N GLU A 108 9.23 6.31 -19.85
CA GLU A 108 10.09 5.23 -20.38
C GLU A 108 9.29 4.26 -21.26
#